data_AF-A0A937LD91-F1
#
_entry.id   AF-A0A937LD91-F1
#
_cell.length_a   1.000
_cell.length_b   1.000
_cell.length_c   1.000
_cell.angle_alpha   90.00
_cell.angle_beta   90.00
_cell.angle_gamma   90.00
#
_symmetry.space_group_name_H-M   'P 1'
#
loop_
_entity.id
_entity.type
_entity.pdbx_description
1 polymer ?
#
loop_
_entity_poly.entity_id
_entity_poly.type
_entity_poly.pdbx_seq_one_letter_code
_entity_poly.pdbx_strand_id
1 'polypeptide(L)'
;MSESKQVARPAFPTVVFSTFSTVFIAELGDKTQLATLLLSAQSGSPWLVFLGAALALICSSLVGVLLGQWLAQTLPPQRIESMAGVLMVGLGLWLGVQAGRSLLLSSAGA
;
A
#
# COMPACT_ATOMS: atom_id res chain seq x y z
N MET A 1 22.93 28.44 -19.70
CA MET A 1 22.56 27.41 -20.70
C MET A 1 21.98 26.23 -19.94
N SER A 2 20.67 26.24 -19.67
CA SER A 2 20.01 25.16 -18.93
C SER A 2 19.70 24.02 -19.89
N GLU A 3 20.43 22.91 -19.76
CA GLU A 3 20.02 21.63 -20.33
C GLU A 3 18.65 21.26 -19.76
N SER A 4 17.60 21.48 -20.54
CA SER A 4 16.33 20.81 -20.32
C SER A 4 16.55 19.34 -20.61
N LYS A 5 16.90 18.55 -19.57
CA LYS A 5 16.85 17.08 -19.64
C LYS A 5 15.46 16.69 -20.10
N GLN A 6 15.34 16.38 -21.38
CA GLN A 6 14.13 15.88 -21.98
C GLN A 6 13.90 14.48 -21.39
N VAL A 7 13.12 14.40 -20.33
CA VAL A 7 12.74 13.13 -19.70
C VAL A 7 11.95 12.36 -20.74
N ALA A 8 12.60 11.39 -21.39
CA ALA A 8 11.96 10.53 -22.38
C ALA A 8 10.74 9.89 -21.72
N ARG A 9 9.56 10.05 -22.34
CA ARG A 9 8.33 9.42 -21.84
C ARG A 9 8.53 7.89 -21.91
N PRO A 10 8.49 7.18 -20.77
CA PRO A 10 8.62 5.73 -20.78
C PRO A 10 7.50 5.13 -21.64
N ALA A 11 7.83 4.09 -22.41
CA ALA A 11 6.84 3.37 -23.18
C ALA A 11 5.78 2.76 -22.23
N PHE A 12 4.53 2.66 -22.69
CA PHE A 12 3.44 2.05 -21.91
C PHE A 12 3.81 0.72 -21.21
N PRO A 13 4.44 -0.27 -21.89
CA PRO A 13 4.84 -1.51 -21.23
C PRO A 13 5.87 -1.30 -20.11
N THR A 14 6.76 -0.31 -20.24
CA THR A 14 7.75 0.03 -19.21
C THR A 14 7.06 0.56 -17.95
N VAL A 15 6.03 1.41 -18.10
CA VAL A 15 5.27 1.93 -16.96
C VAL A 15 4.53 0.80 -16.25
N VAL A 16 3.83 -0.05 -17.01
CA VAL A 16 3.08 -1.18 -16.45
C VAL A 16 4.02 -2.12 -15.68
N PHE A 17 5.13 -2.52 -16.30
CA PHE A 17 6.07 -3.45 -15.67
C PHE A 17 6.75 -2.84 -14.43
N SER A 18 7.16 -1.58 -14.49
CA SER A 18 7.78 -0.89 -13.35
C SER A 18 6.80 -0.76 -12.19
N THR A 19 5.60 -0.25 -12.44
CA THR A 19 4.59 -0.07 -11.39
C THR A 19 4.16 -1.41 -10.82
N PHE A 20 3.90 -2.42 -11.67
CA PHE A 20 3.58 -3.77 -11.20
C PHE A 20 4.67 -4.33 -10.30
N SER A 21 5.93 -4.28 -10.72
CA SER A 21 7.05 -4.85 -9.94
C SER A 21 7.23 -4.12 -8.61
N THR A 22 7.16 -2.78 -8.60
CA THR A 22 7.27 -1.99 -7.37
C THR A 22 6.13 -2.30 -6.40
N VAL A 23 4.88 -2.30 -6.87
CA VAL A 23 3.72 -2.59 -6.03
C VAL A 23 3.72 -4.04 -5.56
N PHE A 24 4.05 -4.99 -6.44
CA PHE A 24 4.12 -6.40 -6.10
C PHE A 24 5.12 -6.64 -4.97
N ILE A 25 6.34 -6.11 -5.08
CA ILE A 25 7.35 -6.24 -4.03
C ILE A 25 6.91 -5.54 -2.73
N ALA A 26 6.28 -4.37 -2.82
CA ALA A 26 5.81 -3.63 -1.65
C ALA A 26 4.68 -4.35 -0.89
N GLU A 27 3.82 -5.07 -1.61
CA GLU A 27 2.66 -5.77 -1.05
C GLU A 27 2.92 -7.25 -0.71
N LEU A 28 4.07 -7.81 -1.11
CA LEU A 28 4.41 -9.21 -0.85
C LEU A 28 4.44 -9.52 0.65
N GLY A 29 3.61 -10.48 1.07
CA GLY A 29 3.52 -10.91 2.47
C GLY A 29 2.63 -10.04 3.34
N ASP A 30 1.82 -9.15 2.75
CA ASP A 30 0.85 -8.37 3.53
C ASP A 30 -0.25 -9.27 4.15
N LYS A 31 -0.82 -8.77 5.25
CA LYS A 31 -1.92 -9.41 5.99
C LYS A 31 -3.12 -9.70 5.09
N THR A 32 -3.39 -8.86 4.08
CA THR A 32 -4.46 -9.11 3.12
C THR A 32 -4.22 -10.37 2.28
N GLN A 33 -2.96 -10.71 1.96
CA GLN A 33 -2.61 -11.95 1.24
C GLN A 33 -2.87 -13.19 2.09
N LEU A 34 -2.48 -13.16 3.38
CA LEU A 34 -2.78 -14.24 4.31
C LEU A 34 -4.30 -14.40 4.53
N ALA A 35 -5.04 -13.31 4.68
CA ALA A 35 -6.49 -13.34 4.81
C ALA A 35 -7.15 -13.95 3.56
N THR A 36 -6.69 -13.57 2.35
CA THR A 36 -7.20 -14.12 1.09
C THR A 36 -6.89 -15.61 0.96
N LEU A 37 -5.68 -16.04 1.34
CA LEU A 37 -5.28 -17.44 1.34
C LEU A 37 -6.14 -18.27 2.31
N LEU A 38 -6.35 -17.78 3.53
CA LEU A 38 -7.20 -18.44 4.52
C LEU A 38 -8.66 -18.52 4.05
N LEU A 39 -9.18 -17.45 3.45
CA LEU A 39 -10.54 -17.42 2.91
C LEU A 39 -10.70 -18.39 1.73
N SER A 40 -9.68 -18.48 0.86
CA SER A 40 -9.62 -19.45 -0.23
C SER A 40 -9.64 -20.89 0.30
N ALA A 41 -8.86 -21.16 1.36
CA ALA A 41 -8.80 -22.46 2.01
C ALA A 41 -10.13 -22.85 2.69
N GLN A 42 -10.86 -21.90 3.29
CA GLN A 42 -12.12 -22.17 3.99
C GLN A 42 -13.34 -22.25 3.05
N SER A 43 -13.38 -21.46 1.99
CA SER A 43 -14.56 -21.34 1.13
C SER A 43 -14.76 -22.51 0.14
N GLY A 44 -13.74 -23.34 -0.06
CA GLY A 44 -13.75 -24.41 -1.07
C GLY A 44 -13.90 -23.92 -2.52
N SER A 45 -13.88 -22.59 -2.75
CA SER A 45 -14.17 -21.94 -4.03
C SER A 45 -13.09 -20.89 -4.36
N PRO A 46 -11.87 -21.32 -4.70
CA PRO A 46 -10.71 -20.44 -4.86
C PRO A 46 -10.90 -19.36 -5.95
N TRP A 47 -11.63 -19.66 -7.01
CA TRP A 47 -11.91 -18.71 -8.09
C TRP A 47 -12.81 -17.55 -7.67
N LEU A 48 -13.80 -17.81 -6.81
CA LEU A 48 -14.70 -16.77 -6.27
C LEU A 48 -13.93 -15.85 -5.32
N VAL A 49 -13.08 -16.42 -4.47
CA VAL A 49 -12.21 -15.64 -3.58
C VAL A 49 -11.22 -14.81 -4.37
N PHE A 50 -10.62 -15.37 -5.42
CA PHE A 50 -9.73 -14.63 -6.32
C PHE A 50 -10.42 -13.43 -6.96
N LEU A 51 -11.61 -13.63 -7.54
CA LEU A 51 -12.38 -12.54 -8.15
C LEU A 51 -12.78 -11.47 -7.12
N GLY A 52 -13.24 -11.87 -5.94
CA GLY A 52 -13.58 -10.95 -4.86
C GLY A 52 -12.39 -10.12 -4.39
N ALA A 53 -11.25 -10.76 -4.14
CA ALA A 53 -10.02 -10.08 -3.72
C ALA A 53 -9.47 -9.16 -4.82
N ALA A 54 -9.50 -9.60 -6.08
CA ALA A 54 -9.07 -8.79 -7.22
C ALA A 54 -9.95 -7.55 -7.38
N LEU A 55 -11.28 -7.69 -7.30
CA LEU A 55 -12.20 -6.56 -7.34
C LEU A 55 -11.98 -5.61 -6.16
N ALA A 56 -11.81 -6.13 -4.95
CA ALA A 56 -11.52 -5.31 -3.77
C ALA A 56 -10.22 -4.50 -3.96
N LEU A 57 -9.16 -5.12 -4.49
CA LEU A 57 -7.89 -4.45 -4.77
C LEU A 57 -8.04 -3.35 -5.83
N ILE A 58 -8.73 -3.64 -6.93
CA ILE A 58 -8.99 -2.65 -7.99
C ILE A 58 -9.79 -1.47 -7.44
N CYS A 59 -10.88 -1.73 -6.71
CA CYS A 59 -11.71 -0.68 -6.12
C CYS A 59 -10.92 0.17 -5.12
N SER A 60 -10.17 -0.46 -4.22
CA SER A 60 -9.33 0.24 -3.23
C SER A 60 -8.27 1.11 -3.92
N SER A 61 -7.59 0.56 -4.93
CA SER A 61 -6.57 1.28 -5.70
C SER A 61 -7.17 2.47 -6.45
N LEU A 62 -8.34 2.28 -7.06
CA LEU A 62 -9.05 3.34 -7.77
C LEU A 62 -9.40 4.50 -6.84
N VAL A 63 -9.95 4.20 -5.65
CA VAL A 63 -10.23 5.22 -4.63
C VAL A 63 -8.94 5.94 -4.21
N GLY A 64 -7.86 5.19 -3.95
CA GLY A 64 -6.56 5.75 -3.60
C GLY A 64 -6.01 6.70 -4.66
N VAL A 65 -6.08 6.32 -5.94
CA VAL A 65 -5.61 7.15 -7.06
C VAL A 65 -6.47 8.39 -7.23
N LEU A 66 -7.80 8.29 -7.15
CA LEU A 66 -8.70 9.44 -7.27
C LEU A 66 -8.49 10.44 -6.14
N LEU A 67 -8.39 9.97 -4.90
CA LEU A 67 -8.11 10.81 -3.74
C LEU A 67 -6.71 11.43 -3.82
N GLY A 68 -5.70 10.65 -4.22
CA GLY A 68 -4.34 11.14 -4.40
C GLY A 68 -4.25 12.21 -5.48
N GLN A 69 -4.94 12.03 -6.61
CA GLN A 69 -5.01 13.00 -7.69
C GLN A 69 -5.71 14.30 -7.22
N TRP A 70 -6.83 14.18 -6.51
CA TRP A 70 -7.54 15.33 -5.93
C TRP A 70 -6.67 16.08 -4.92
N LEU A 71 -5.93 15.37 -4.07
CA LEU A 71 -5.04 15.98 -3.10
C LEU A 71 -3.86 16.70 -3.78
N ALA A 72 -3.28 16.09 -4.82
CA ALA A 72 -2.19 16.68 -5.60
C ALA A 72 -2.61 17.95 -6.36
N GLN A 73 -3.90 18.11 -6.67
CA GLN A 73 -4.42 19.33 -7.31
C GLN A 73 -4.74 20.44 -6.29
N THR A 74 -5.04 20.08 -5.04
CA THR A 74 -5.49 21.02 -4.01
C THR A 74 -4.36 21.51 -3.10
N LEU A 75 -3.31 20.71 -2.91
CA LEU A 75 -2.22 21.02 -1.98
C LEU A 75 -0.85 21.04 -2.67
N PRO A 76 0.08 21.91 -2.21
CA PRO A 76 1.45 21.89 -2.69
C PRO A 76 2.15 20.58 -2.30
N PRO A 77 2.99 19.98 -3.19
CA PRO A 77 3.62 18.67 -2.98
C PRO A 77 4.36 18.55 -1.65
N GLN A 78 5.04 19.62 -1.21
CA GLN A 78 5.82 19.65 0.02
C GLN A 78 4.95 19.39 1.27
N ARG A 79 3.68 19.84 1.26
CA ARG A 79 2.77 19.57 2.36
C ARG A 79 2.30 18.12 2.37
N ILE A 80 2.03 17.55 1.19
CA ILE A 80 1.61 16.15 1.07
C ILE A 80 2.72 15.23 1.56
N GLU A 81 3.97 15.46 1.15
CA GLU A 81 5.14 14.69 1.59
C GLU A 81 5.37 14.81 3.10
N SER A 82 5.30 16.03 3.65
CA SER A 82 5.45 16.24 5.09
C SER A 82 4.34 15.56 5.90
N MET A 83 3.09 15.67 5.45
CA MET A 83 1.94 15.01 6.10
C MET A 83 2.07 13.48 6.04
N ALA A 84 2.46 12.93 4.90
CA ALA A 84 2.69 11.50 4.75
C ALA A 84 3.81 11.00 5.68
N GLY A 85 4.91 11.75 5.77
CA GLY A 85 6.02 11.44 6.69
C GLY A 85 5.60 11.47 8.16
N VAL A 86 4.86 12.51 8.58
CA VAL A 86 4.34 12.63 9.95
C VAL A 86 3.38 11.49 10.28
N LEU A 87 2.46 11.17 9.37
CA LEU A 87 1.55 10.04 9.52
C LEU A 87 2.31 8.71 9.63
N MET A 88 3.32 8.50 8.79
CA MET A 88 4.14 7.29 8.80
C MET A 88 4.89 7.11 10.12
N VAL A 89 5.53 8.17 10.61
CA VAL A 89 6.23 8.15 11.91
C VAL A 89 5.25 7.96 13.06
N GLY A 90 4.12 8.65 13.03
CA GLY A 90 3.07 8.54 14.06
C GLY A 90 2.47 7.13 14.14
N LEU A 91 2.13 6.53 12.99
CA LEU A 91 1.64 5.16 12.92
C LEU A 91 2.71 4.16 13.34
N GLY A 92 3.96 4.35 12.90
CA GLY A 92 5.08 3.49 13.30
C GLY A 92 5.33 3.51 14.82
N LEU A 93 5.34 4.69 15.44
CA LEU A 93 5.44 4.84 16.89
C LEU A 93 4.27 4.17 17.61
N TRP A 94 3.04 4.40 17.14
CA TRP A 94 1.85 3.83 17.75
C TRP A 94 1.85 2.30 17.69
N LEU A 95 2.13 1.73 16.52
CA LEU A 95 2.25 0.28 16.34
C LEU A 95 3.40 -0.30 17.15
N GLY A 96 4.54 0.40 17.23
CA GLY A 96 5.68 0.01 18.05
C GLY A 96 5.33 -0.04 19.54
N VAL A 97 4.65 0.98 20.06
CA VAL A 97 4.18 1.02 21.46
C VAL A 97 3.12 -0.07 21.71
N GLN A 98 2.19 -0.28 20.78
CA GLN A 98 1.18 -1.33 20.88
C GLN A 98 1.83 -2.72 20.94
N ALA A 99 2.78 -2.99 20.05
CA ALA A 99 3.54 -4.24 20.01
C ALA A 99 4.38 -4.44 21.29
N GLY A 100 5.09 -3.40 21.73
CA GLY A 100 5.87 -3.44 22.96
C GLY A 100 5.02 -3.71 24.20
N ARG A 101 3.87 -3.04 24.31
CA ARG A 101 2.92 -3.29 25.42
C ARG A 101 2.37 -4.71 25.37
N SER A 102 2.04 -5.24 24.19
CA SER A 102 1.59 -6.63 24.06
C SER A 102 2.66 -7.64 24.48
N LEU A 103 3.94 -7.38 24.16
CA LEU A 103 5.05 -8.23 24.61
C LEU A 103 5.22 -8.19 26.12
N LEU A 104 5.23 -6.99 26.72
CA LEU A 104 5.43 -6.81 28.16
C LEU A 104 4.30 -7.43 28.99
N LEU A 105 3.05 -7.30 28.53
CA LEU A 105 1.90 -7.94 29.19
C LEU A 105 1.92 -9.45 29.00
N SER A 106 2.38 -9.95 27.84
CA SER A 106 2.55 -11.38 27.60
C SER A 106 3.67 -11.99 28.44
N SER A 107 4.74 -11.25 28.74
CA SER A 107 5.84 -11.72 29.60
C SER A 107 5.54 -11.60 31.10
N ALA A 108 4.62 -10.70 31.49
CA ALA A 108 4.22 -10.52 32.89
C ALA A 108 3.03 -11.43 33.30
N GLY A 109 2.36 -12.06 32.33
CA GLY A 109 1.30 -13.04 32.53
C GLY A 109 1.73 -14.51 32.41
N ALA A 110 3.03 -14.76 32.23
CA ALA A 110 3.66 -16.09 32.28
C ALA A 110 4.47 -16.22 33.58
#